data_AF-A0A7S2NXP2-F1
#
_entry.id   AF-A0A7S2NXP2-F1
#
_cell.length_a   1.000
_cell.length_b   1.000
_cell.length_c   1.000
_cell.angle_alpha   90.00
_cell.angle_beta   90.00
_cell.angle_gamma   90.00
#
_symmetry.space_group_name_H-M   'P 1'
#
loop_
_entity.id
_entity.type
_entity.pdbx_description
1 polymer ?
#
loop_
_entity_poly.entity_id
_entity_poly.type
_entity_poly.pdbx_seq_one_letter_code
_entity_poly.pdbx_strand_id
1 'polypeptide(L)'
;SFKQMIGGSTPLKVVLVYTIAILHLIFEYYAFAADISFWREKTSFEGLSSSSVTMQAAMNVIMFLYVHEQRQTKFVMYFIAFRFCLNLWKLRKLTTLQRCQGWPFVRWVNRAGGAKGLEELQDIADAERRCMQRLMAVLLPVVAAFCAYRLVFHKFRSWYSWVVLSLAVSAQMGGFVVMTPQVFMNWRLKSVEHMPWRVLTYQAINTFIDDVFSFCIRMPEIQKYSVFRDDIVFLICCYQRWLYRRPTSVAPA
;
A
#
# COMPACT_ATOMS: atom_id res chain seq x y z
N SER A 1 -16.22 -1.57 -26.57
CA SER A 1 -15.10 -1.10 -25.73
C SER A 1 -13.88 -0.52 -26.48
N PHE A 2 -13.90 -0.25 -27.79
CA PHE A 2 -12.89 0.60 -28.46
C PHE A 2 -13.57 1.52 -29.50
N LYS A 3 -14.48 0.96 -30.30
CA LYS A 3 -15.39 1.73 -31.19
C LYS A 3 -16.30 2.75 -30.47
N GLN A 4 -16.72 2.46 -29.23
CA GLN A 4 -17.55 3.39 -28.44
C GLN A 4 -16.78 4.58 -27.84
N MET A 5 -15.46 4.45 -27.64
CA MET A 5 -14.61 5.59 -27.22
C MET A 5 -14.28 6.49 -28.41
N ILE A 6 -14.06 5.91 -29.60
CA ILE A 6 -13.74 6.64 -30.83
C ILE A 6 -14.99 7.32 -31.43
N GLY A 7 -16.17 6.70 -31.29
CA GLY A 7 -17.41 7.19 -31.93
C GLY A 7 -18.10 8.38 -31.25
N GLY A 8 -17.69 8.79 -30.04
CA GLY A 8 -18.42 9.82 -29.28
C GLY A 8 -17.59 10.73 -28.37
N SER A 9 -16.26 10.55 -28.30
CA SER A 9 -15.38 11.40 -27.48
C SER A 9 -14.74 12.46 -28.36
N THR A 10 -14.72 13.72 -27.93
CA THR A 10 -13.91 14.76 -28.58
C THR A 10 -12.47 14.24 -28.72
N PRO A 11 -11.84 14.26 -29.91
CA PRO A 11 -10.50 13.69 -30.14
C PRO A 11 -9.46 14.13 -29.09
N LEU A 12 -9.60 15.38 -28.61
CA LEU A 12 -8.81 15.95 -27.52
C LEU A 12 -8.85 15.13 -26.22
N LYS A 13 -10.02 14.61 -25.81
CA LYS A 13 -10.17 13.79 -24.60
C LYS A 13 -9.40 12.48 -24.73
N VAL A 14 -9.41 11.88 -25.92
CA VAL A 14 -8.70 10.62 -26.18
C VAL A 14 -7.20 10.84 -26.12
N VAL A 15 -6.69 11.90 -26.77
CA VAL A 15 -5.26 12.27 -26.71
C VAL A 15 -4.84 12.53 -25.26
N LEU A 16 -5.63 13.30 -24.51
CA LEU A 16 -5.36 13.58 -23.09
C LEU A 16 -5.27 12.30 -22.25
N VAL A 17 -6.21 11.36 -22.41
CA VAL A 17 -6.19 10.07 -21.69
C VAL A 17 -4.93 9.27 -21.99
N TYR A 18 -4.51 9.23 -23.25
CA TYR A 18 -3.28 8.52 -23.63
C TYR A 18 -2.02 9.19 -23.06
N THR A 19 -1.94 10.52 -23.12
CA THR A 19 -0.83 11.26 -22.52
C THR A 19 -0.73 11.00 -21.02
N ILE A 20 -1.87 11.02 -20.31
CA ILE A 20 -1.93 10.75 -18.87
C ILE A 20 -1.53 9.29 -18.57
N ALA A 21 -2.02 8.32 -19.36
CA ALA A 21 -1.65 6.92 -19.18
C ALA A 21 -0.14 6.67 -19.38
N ILE A 22 0.49 7.36 -20.35
CA ILE A 22 1.94 7.30 -20.55
C ILE A 22 2.67 7.93 -19.35
N LEU A 23 2.19 9.07 -18.86
CA LEU A 23 2.77 9.76 -17.72
C LEU A 23 2.72 8.89 -16.45
N HIS A 24 1.59 8.22 -16.21
CA HIS A 24 1.46 7.24 -15.12
C HIS A 24 2.47 6.11 -15.26
N LEU A 25 2.60 5.53 -16.45
CA LEU A 25 3.56 4.45 -16.69
C LEU A 25 4.99 4.89 -16.39
N ILE A 26 5.36 6.12 -16.75
CA ILE A 26 6.68 6.70 -16.49
C ILE A 26 6.93 6.86 -14.99
N PHE A 27 6.03 7.51 -14.26
CA PHE A 27 6.20 7.72 -12.81
C PHE A 27 6.12 6.42 -12.02
N GLU A 28 5.28 5.49 -12.45
CA GLU A 28 5.21 4.15 -11.90
C GLU A 28 6.55 3.43 -12.08
N TYR A 29 7.15 3.48 -13.28
CA TYR A 29 8.48 2.94 -13.51
C TYR A 29 9.54 3.56 -12.59
N TYR A 30 9.55 4.88 -12.43
CA TYR A 30 10.47 5.55 -11.51
C TYR A 30 10.25 5.15 -10.05
N ALA A 31 9.00 5.00 -9.61
CA ALA A 31 8.66 4.49 -8.29
C ALA A 31 9.21 3.07 -8.08
N PHE A 32 9.06 2.19 -9.06
CA PHE A 32 9.60 0.82 -9.02
C PHE A 32 11.13 0.80 -8.98
N ALA A 33 11.78 1.56 -9.85
CA ALA A 33 13.23 1.63 -9.90
C ALA A 33 13.83 2.15 -8.58
N ALA A 34 13.23 3.20 -8.02
CA ALA A 34 13.64 3.76 -6.74
C ALA A 34 13.42 2.79 -5.56
N ASP A 35 12.33 2.02 -5.58
CA ASP A 35 12.02 1.02 -4.56
C ASP A 35 13.04 -0.13 -4.60
N ILE A 36 13.32 -0.69 -5.78
CA ILE A 36 14.33 -1.75 -5.93
C ILE A 36 15.71 -1.27 -5.48
N SER A 37 16.14 -0.06 -5.89
CA SER A 37 17.42 0.52 -5.47
C SER A 37 17.50 0.69 -3.96
N PHE A 38 16.46 1.26 -3.33
CA PHE A 38 16.37 1.41 -1.88
C PHE A 38 16.50 0.07 -1.15
N TRP A 39 15.73 -0.94 -1.57
CA TRP A 39 15.76 -2.25 -0.93
C TRP A 39 17.05 -3.02 -1.21
N ARG A 40 17.77 -2.74 -2.30
CA ARG A 40 19.07 -3.35 -2.59
C ARG A 40 20.17 -2.78 -1.71
N GLU A 41 20.21 -1.46 -1.57
CA GLU A 41 21.27 -0.71 -0.88
C GLU A 41 21.13 -0.73 0.65
N LYS A 42 19.91 -0.91 1.19
CA LYS A 42 19.68 -0.91 2.64
C LYS A 42 20.30 -2.14 3.34
N THR A 43 21.20 -1.87 4.29
CA THR A 43 21.90 -2.87 5.14
C THR A 43 21.32 -2.97 6.55
N SER A 44 20.76 -1.89 7.11
CA SER A 44 20.00 -1.90 8.38
C SER A 44 18.49 -1.86 8.11
N PHE A 45 17.74 -2.82 8.65
CA PHE A 45 16.28 -2.90 8.51
C PHE A 45 15.51 -2.28 9.68
N GLU A 46 16.20 -1.54 10.55
CA GLU A 46 15.57 -0.80 11.64
C GLU A 46 14.50 0.16 11.09
N GLY A 47 13.35 0.20 11.77
CA GLY A 47 12.19 1.02 11.40
C GLY A 47 11.26 0.47 10.31
N LEU A 48 11.47 -0.76 9.82
CA LEU A 48 10.55 -1.42 8.88
C LEU A 48 9.74 -2.53 9.57
N SER A 49 8.41 -2.48 9.43
CA SER A 49 7.52 -3.52 9.98
C SER A 49 7.36 -4.68 8.99
N SER A 50 7.76 -5.90 9.39
CA SER A 50 7.45 -7.12 8.62
C SER A 50 5.97 -7.46 8.59
N SER A 51 5.21 -7.08 9.62
CA SER A 51 3.75 -7.25 9.65
C SER A 51 3.10 -6.47 8.50
N SER A 52 3.55 -5.23 8.27
CA SER A 52 3.08 -4.40 7.15
C SER A 52 3.38 -5.07 5.80
N VAL A 53 4.63 -5.51 5.58
CA VAL A 53 5.02 -6.16 4.30
C VAL A 53 4.27 -7.47 4.08
N THR A 54 4.05 -8.28 5.12
CA THR A 54 3.26 -9.51 5.04
C THR A 54 1.82 -9.22 4.66
N MET A 55 1.22 -8.20 5.28
CA MET A 55 -0.15 -7.81 4.98
C MET A 55 -0.27 -7.21 3.58
N GLN A 56 0.73 -6.46 3.09
CA GLN A 56 0.80 -6.04 1.68
C GLN A 56 0.85 -7.24 0.73
N ALA A 57 1.64 -8.27 1.03
CA ALA A 57 1.70 -9.47 0.20
C ALA A 57 0.34 -10.17 0.13
N ALA A 58 -0.36 -10.30 1.26
CA ALA A 58 -1.72 -10.86 1.31
C ALA A 58 -2.73 -10.03 0.50
N MET A 59 -2.71 -8.70 0.59
CA MET A 59 -3.59 -7.83 -0.19
C MET A 59 -3.33 -7.93 -1.70
N ASN A 60 -2.08 -8.12 -2.13
CA ASN A 60 -1.76 -8.32 -3.54
C ASN A 60 -2.34 -9.62 -4.11
N VAL A 61 -2.42 -10.69 -3.30
CA VAL A 61 -3.07 -11.94 -3.71
C VAL A 61 -4.56 -11.71 -3.98
N ILE A 62 -5.23 -10.96 -3.08
CA ILE A 62 -6.65 -10.60 -3.25
C ILE A 62 -6.84 -9.74 -4.51
N MET A 63 -5.94 -8.76 -4.74
CA MET A 63 -5.99 -7.92 -5.93
C MET A 63 -5.79 -8.71 -7.22
N PHE A 64 -4.87 -9.68 -7.21
CA PHE A 64 -4.65 -10.58 -8.33
C PHE A 64 -5.91 -11.39 -8.67
N LEU A 65 -6.58 -11.94 -7.65
CA LEU A 65 -7.85 -12.66 -7.81
C LEU A 65 -8.95 -11.76 -8.39
N TYR A 66 -9.03 -10.51 -7.92
CA TYR A 66 -9.97 -9.52 -8.43
C TYR A 66 -9.75 -9.19 -9.90
N VAL A 67 -8.50 -8.94 -10.30
CA VAL A 67 -8.16 -8.62 -11.70
C VAL A 67 -8.39 -9.80 -12.63
N HIS A 68 -8.12 -11.02 -12.15
CA HIS A 68 -8.43 -12.24 -12.88
C HIS A 68 -9.94 -12.38 -13.16
N GLU A 69 -10.78 -12.13 -12.15
CA GLU A 69 -12.24 -12.19 -12.32
C GLU A 69 -12.79 -11.10 -13.25
N GLN A 70 -12.21 -9.90 -13.20
CA GLN A 70 -12.60 -8.79 -14.08
C GLN A 70 -12.21 -8.99 -15.55
N ARG A 71 -11.54 -10.11 -15.91
CA ARG A 71 -11.04 -10.42 -17.26
C ARG A 71 -10.29 -9.24 -17.89
N GLN A 72 -9.51 -8.54 -17.07
CA GLN A 72 -8.62 -7.48 -17.52
C GLN A 72 -7.55 -8.05 -18.46
N THR A 73 -6.83 -7.16 -19.15
CA THR A 73 -5.77 -7.59 -20.06
C THR A 73 -4.72 -8.41 -19.32
N LYS A 74 -4.20 -9.47 -19.96
CA LYS A 74 -3.14 -10.32 -19.39
C LYS A 74 -1.92 -9.51 -18.94
N PHE A 75 -1.67 -8.36 -19.58
CA PHE A 75 -0.63 -7.40 -19.20
C PHE A 75 -0.77 -6.90 -17.76
N VAL A 76 -1.97 -6.49 -17.34
CA VAL A 76 -2.23 -6.01 -15.96
C VAL A 76 -1.99 -7.12 -14.94
N MET A 77 -2.37 -8.36 -15.29
CA MET A 77 -2.16 -9.53 -14.44
C MET A 77 -0.67 -9.83 -14.22
N TYR A 78 0.15 -9.76 -15.27
CA TYR A 78 1.61 -9.94 -15.13
C TYR A 78 2.24 -8.86 -14.27
N PHE A 79 1.78 -7.62 -14.39
CA PHE A 79 2.29 -6.51 -13.60
C PHE A 79 1.99 -6.67 -12.10
N ILE A 80 0.79 -7.13 -11.74
CA ILE A 80 0.43 -7.45 -10.35
C ILE A 80 1.21 -8.66 -9.84
N ALA A 81 1.39 -9.70 -10.66
CA ALA A 81 2.21 -10.85 -10.29
C ALA A 81 3.67 -10.43 -10.00
N PHE A 82 4.23 -9.53 -10.81
CA PHE A 82 5.55 -8.96 -10.57
C PHE A 82 5.63 -8.19 -9.25
N ARG A 83 4.65 -7.33 -8.94
CA ARG A 83 4.53 -6.64 -7.64
C ARG A 83 4.49 -7.62 -6.47
N PHE A 84 3.74 -8.72 -6.61
CA PHE A 84 3.68 -9.76 -5.59
C PHE A 84 5.04 -10.43 -5.37
N CYS A 85 5.75 -10.82 -6.43
CA CYS A 85 7.09 -11.39 -6.34
C CYS A 85 8.09 -10.44 -5.66
N LEU A 86 8.04 -9.14 -5.97
CA LEU A 86 8.86 -8.13 -5.29
C LEU A 86 8.56 -8.07 -3.78
N ASN A 87 7.29 -8.13 -3.39
CA ASN A 87 6.93 -8.11 -1.96
C ASN A 87 7.36 -9.40 -1.24
N LEU A 88 7.32 -10.56 -1.89
CA LEU A 88 7.91 -11.78 -1.35
C LEU A 88 9.42 -11.67 -1.19
N TRP A 89 10.12 -11.08 -2.15
CA TRP A 89 11.56 -10.82 -2.05
C TRP A 89 11.90 -9.89 -0.86
N LYS A 90 11.15 -8.81 -0.68
CA LYS A 90 11.29 -7.90 0.48
C LYS A 90 11.04 -8.62 1.80
N LEU A 91 9.96 -9.42 1.88
CA LEU A 91 9.61 -10.19 3.07
C LEU A 91 10.72 -11.17 3.45
N ARG A 92 11.32 -11.84 2.46
CA ARG A 92 12.48 -12.72 2.65
C ARG A 92 13.71 -11.96 3.15
N LYS A 93 13.92 -10.71 2.73
CA LYS A 93 15.05 -9.88 3.19
C LYS A 93 14.86 -9.41 4.64
N LEU A 94 13.62 -9.08 5.02
CA LEU A 94 13.25 -8.56 6.36
C LEU A 94 13.20 -9.61 7.45
N THR A 95 12.81 -10.85 7.10
CA THR A 95 12.60 -11.89 8.11
C THR A 95 13.81 -12.79 8.21
N THR A 96 14.29 -13.00 9.44
CA THR A 96 15.11 -14.19 9.74
C THR A 96 14.23 -15.23 10.43
N LEU A 97 14.24 -16.47 9.93
CA LEU A 97 13.57 -17.58 10.58
C LEU A 97 14.32 -17.93 11.86
N GLN A 98 13.78 -17.54 13.01
CA GLN A 98 14.27 -18.03 14.30
C GLN A 98 13.45 -19.26 14.69
N ARG A 99 14.16 -20.38 14.87
CA ARG A 99 13.59 -21.63 15.35
C ARG A 99 13.49 -21.56 16.87
N CYS A 100 12.27 -21.52 17.39
CA CYS A 100 12.02 -21.56 18.83
C CYS A 100 11.78 -23.02 19.27
N GLN A 101 12.22 -23.37 20.48
CA GLN A 101 11.98 -24.71 21.05
C GLN A 101 10.54 -24.94 21.52
N GLY A 102 9.71 -23.88 21.63
CA GLY A 102 8.29 -23.96 22.02
C GLY A 102 7.33 -23.64 20.86
N TRP A 103 6.09 -24.11 20.96
CA TRP A 103 5.06 -23.90 19.94
C TRP A 103 4.57 -22.43 19.94
N PRO A 104 4.47 -21.75 18.77
CA PRO A 104 4.86 -22.20 17.43
C PRO A 104 6.38 -22.24 17.22
N PHE A 105 6.88 -23.38 16.69
CA PHE A 105 8.31 -23.71 16.53
C PHE A 105 9.10 -22.77 15.59
N VAL A 106 8.42 -21.89 14.87
CA VAL A 106 9.00 -20.91 13.94
C VAL A 106 8.39 -19.56 14.24
N ARG A 107 9.23 -18.61 14.68
CA ARG A 107 8.81 -17.22 14.89
C ARG A 107 9.44 -16.36 13.80
N TRP A 108 8.59 -15.58 13.13
CA TRP A 108 9.02 -14.52 12.22
C TRP A 108 9.58 -13.39 13.07
N VAL A 109 10.91 -13.21 13.05
CA VAL A 109 11.57 -12.13 13.80
C VAL A 109 12.13 -11.11 12.82
N ASN A 110 11.75 -9.85 13.01
CA ASN A 110 12.32 -8.71 12.30
C ASN A 110 13.84 -8.71 12.50
N ARG A 111 14.59 -8.61 11.41
CA ARG A 111 16.04 -8.50 11.45
C ARG A 111 16.48 -7.09 11.89
N ALA A 112 16.12 -6.70 13.12
CA ALA A 112 16.63 -5.51 13.80
C ALA A 112 17.67 -5.96 14.84
N GLY A 113 18.82 -5.31 14.87
CA GLY A 113 20.00 -5.77 15.59
C GLY A 113 19.86 -5.70 17.12
N GLY A 114 20.56 -6.62 17.80
CA GLY A 114 20.96 -6.48 19.20
C GLY A 114 19.98 -6.98 20.27
N ALA A 115 20.48 -7.85 21.14
CA ALA A 115 19.75 -8.44 22.27
C ALA A 115 19.22 -7.44 23.31
N LYS A 116 19.71 -6.18 23.32
CA LYS A 116 19.20 -5.10 24.20
C LYS A 116 17.98 -4.36 23.65
N GLY A 117 17.70 -4.46 22.35
CA GLY A 117 16.53 -3.85 21.72
C GLY A 117 15.31 -4.77 21.67
N LEU A 118 15.41 -6.02 22.12
CA LEU A 118 14.36 -7.03 21.95
C LEU A 118 13.09 -6.69 22.75
N GLU A 119 13.22 -6.17 23.97
CA GLU A 119 12.09 -5.75 24.80
C GLU A 119 11.41 -4.50 24.23
N GLU A 120 12.17 -3.47 23.85
CA GLU A 120 11.61 -2.29 23.18
C GLU A 120 10.96 -2.64 21.83
N LEU A 121 11.54 -3.56 21.07
CA LEU A 121 10.96 -4.07 19.82
C LEU A 121 9.67 -4.85 20.08
N GLN A 122 9.58 -5.62 21.17
CA GLN A 122 8.36 -6.32 21.57
C GLN A 122 7.26 -5.34 21.98
N ASP A 123 7.58 -4.34 22.79
CA ASP A 123 6.63 -3.29 23.19
C ASP A 123 6.12 -2.48 22.00
N ILE A 124 6.99 -2.19 21.04
CA ILE A 124 6.65 -1.52 19.78
C ILE A 124 5.74 -2.43 18.95
N ALA A 125 6.07 -3.71 18.80
CA ALA A 125 5.28 -4.67 18.04
C ALA A 125 3.89 -4.88 18.66
N ASP A 126 3.78 -4.90 19.99
CA ASP A 126 2.51 -5.02 20.69
C ASP A 126 1.67 -3.74 20.59
N ALA A 127 2.31 -2.56 20.66
CA ALA A 127 1.63 -1.29 20.42
C ALA A 127 1.12 -1.18 18.97
N GLU A 128 1.94 -1.58 18.00
CA GLU A 128 1.58 -1.68 16.58
C GLU A 128 0.37 -2.61 16.40
N ARG A 129 0.42 -3.80 17.01
CA ARG A 129 -0.67 -4.79 16.96
C ARG A 129 -1.97 -4.26 17.55
N ARG A 130 -1.92 -3.59 18.70
CA ARG A 130 -3.09 -2.95 19.31
C ARG A 130 -3.67 -1.86 18.42
N CYS A 131 -2.83 -1.04 17.78
CA CYS A 131 -3.26 -0.01 16.84
C CYS A 131 -3.95 -0.63 15.62
N MET A 132 -3.33 -1.65 15.01
CA MET A 132 -3.92 -2.38 13.89
C MET A 132 -5.25 -3.03 14.24
N GLN A 133 -5.37 -3.64 15.42
CA GLN A 133 -6.62 -4.26 15.88
C GLN A 133 -7.73 -3.22 16.07
N ARG A 134 -7.45 -2.09 16.70
CA ARG A 134 -8.42 -1.00 16.87
C ARG A 134 -8.87 -0.43 15.53
N LEU A 135 -7.92 -0.21 14.63
CA LEU A 135 -8.24 0.31 13.30
C LEU A 135 -9.06 -0.69 12.47
N MET A 136 -8.71 -1.98 12.53
CA MET A 136 -9.53 -3.04 11.93
C MET A 136 -10.93 -3.11 12.54
N ALA A 137 -11.07 -2.97 13.86
CA ALA A 137 -12.38 -2.97 14.52
C ALA A 137 -13.28 -1.82 14.05
N VAL A 138 -12.69 -0.67 13.66
CA VAL A 138 -13.42 0.48 13.11
C VAL A 138 -13.69 0.32 11.61
N LEU A 139 -12.71 -0.17 10.84
CA LEU A 139 -12.84 -0.28 9.38
C LEU A 139 -13.71 -1.47 8.95
N LEU A 140 -13.67 -2.59 9.68
CA LEU A 140 -14.43 -3.79 9.38
C LEU A 140 -15.95 -3.54 9.29
N PRO A 141 -16.62 -2.86 10.26
CA PRO A 141 -18.05 -2.58 10.15
C PRO A 141 -18.38 -1.64 8.98
N VAL A 142 -17.50 -0.67 8.67
CA VAL A 142 -17.69 0.23 7.53
C VAL A 142 -17.62 -0.53 6.21
N VAL A 143 -16.64 -1.41 6.06
CA VAL A 143 -16.48 -2.29 4.90
C VAL A 143 -17.65 -3.26 4.78
N ALA A 144 -18.07 -3.88 5.88
CA ALA A 144 -19.20 -4.81 5.90
C ALA A 144 -20.50 -4.09 5.49
N ALA A 145 -20.76 -2.89 6.01
CA ALA A 145 -21.90 -2.07 5.63
C ALA A 145 -21.86 -1.70 4.14
N PHE A 146 -20.70 -1.33 3.61
CA PHE A 146 -20.53 -1.01 2.19
C PHE A 146 -20.74 -2.25 1.29
N CYS A 147 -20.21 -3.41 1.67
CA CYS A 147 -20.42 -4.66 0.96
C CYS A 147 -21.89 -5.11 0.97
N ALA A 148 -22.58 -4.94 2.11
CA ALA A 148 -24.02 -5.22 2.24
C ALA A 148 -24.86 -4.26 1.40
N TYR A 149 -24.57 -2.96 1.45
CA TYR A 149 -25.20 -1.96 0.59
C TYR A 149 -25.06 -2.36 -0.88
N ARG A 150 -23.85 -2.70 -1.33
CA ARG A 150 -23.64 -3.11 -2.72
C ARG A 150 -24.40 -4.38 -3.07
N LEU A 151 -24.48 -5.36 -2.17
CA LEU A 151 -25.27 -6.58 -2.39
C LEU A 151 -26.74 -6.29 -2.67
N VAL A 152 -27.32 -5.31 -1.97
CA VAL A 152 -28.74 -4.95 -2.11
C VAL A 152 -29.00 -4.12 -3.37
N PHE A 153 -28.15 -3.13 -3.66
CA PHE A 153 -28.42 -2.14 -4.71
C PHE A 153 -27.80 -2.45 -6.08
N HIS A 154 -26.81 -3.35 -6.15
CA HIS A 154 -26.17 -3.73 -7.43
C HIS A 154 -26.46 -5.17 -7.83
N LYS A 155 -26.76 -5.37 -9.12
CA LYS A 155 -26.93 -6.71 -9.69
C LYS A 155 -25.55 -7.36 -9.91
N PHE A 156 -25.34 -8.51 -9.29
CA PHE A 156 -24.15 -9.34 -9.49
C PHE A 156 -24.45 -10.51 -10.42
N ARG A 157 -23.46 -10.88 -11.24
CA ARG A 157 -23.55 -12.03 -12.14
C ARG A 157 -23.52 -13.36 -11.39
N SER A 158 -22.85 -13.40 -10.25
CA SER A 158 -22.69 -14.59 -9.40
C SER A 158 -22.32 -14.18 -7.97
N TRP A 159 -22.57 -15.08 -7.02
CA TRP A 159 -22.06 -14.95 -5.64
C TRP A 159 -20.54 -14.85 -5.58
N TYR A 160 -19.83 -15.57 -6.47
CA TYR A 160 -18.38 -15.49 -6.58
C TYR A 160 -17.89 -14.08 -6.92
N SER A 161 -18.51 -13.42 -7.90
CA SER A 161 -18.15 -12.07 -8.32
C SER A 161 -18.37 -11.06 -7.18
N TRP A 162 -19.44 -11.22 -6.40
CA TRP A 162 -19.70 -10.41 -5.21
C TRP A 162 -18.66 -10.63 -4.10
N VAL A 163 -18.30 -11.88 -3.81
CA VAL A 163 -17.27 -12.19 -2.78
C VAL A 163 -15.91 -11.64 -3.19
N VAL A 164 -15.48 -11.85 -4.44
CA VAL A 164 -14.19 -11.35 -4.94
C VAL A 164 -14.12 -9.82 -4.90
N LEU A 165 -15.19 -9.15 -5.30
CA LEU A 165 -15.30 -7.70 -5.18
C LEU A 165 -15.26 -7.23 -3.72
N SER A 166 -15.99 -7.90 -2.84
CA SER A 166 -16.04 -7.55 -1.41
C SER A 166 -14.68 -7.75 -0.75
N LEU A 167 -13.96 -8.80 -1.12
CA LEU A 167 -12.57 -9.02 -0.70
C LEU A 167 -11.65 -7.93 -1.25
N ALA A 168 -11.82 -7.51 -2.51
CA ALA A 168 -11.03 -6.44 -3.10
C ALA A 168 -11.25 -5.10 -2.39
N VAL A 169 -12.49 -4.73 -2.09
CA VAL A 169 -12.80 -3.51 -1.31
C VAL A 169 -12.25 -3.61 0.11
N SER A 170 -12.44 -4.76 0.77
CA SER A 170 -11.84 -5.04 2.07
C SER A 170 -10.32 -4.91 2.05
N ALA A 171 -9.67 -5.39 0.99
CA ALA A 171 -8.22 -5.32 0.84
C ALA A 171 -7.74 -3.88 0.63
N GLN A 172 -8.49 -3.09 -0.14
CA GLN A 172 -8.14 -1.67 -0.36
C GLN A 172 -8.29 -0.83 0.91
N MET A 173 -9.37 -1.05 1.68
CA MET A 173 -9.57 -0.43 3.00
C MET A 173 -8.57 -0.95 4.03
N GLY A 174 -8.27 -2.26 4.00
CA GLY A 174 -7.21 -2.88 4.77
C GLY A 174 -5.85 -2.26 4.51
N GLY A 175 -5.62 -1.70 3.31
CA GLY A 175 -4.42 -0.92 2.97
C GLY A 175 -4.16 0.24 3.94
N PHE A 176 -5.20 0.92 4.47
CA PHE A 176 -5.00 1.94 5.52
C PHE A 176 -4.38 1.33 6.77
N VAL A 177 -4.82 0.14 7.16
CA VAL A 177 -4.25 -0.59 8.29
C VAL A 177 -2.82 -1.01 8.03
N VAL A 178 -2.49 -1.42 6.81
CA VAL A 178 -1.13 -1.83 6.45
C VAL A 178 -0.13 -0.69 6.54
N MET A 179 -0.55 0.52 6.18
CA MET A 179 0.31 1.72 6.23
C MET A 179 0.39 2.33 7.63
N THR A 180 -0.52 1.98 8.53
CA THR A 180 -0.57 2.49 9.91
C THR A 180 0.68 2.11 10.72
N PRO A 181 1.19 0.86 10.71
CA PRO A 181 2.48 0.51 11.27
C PRO A 181 3.62 1.41 10.84
N GLN A 182 3.70 1.71 9.54
CA GLN A 182 4.80 2.50 9.00
C GLN A 182 4.74 3.94 9.54
N VAL A 183 3.54 4.53 9.55
CA VAL A 183 3.28 5.85 10.14
C VAL A 183 3.54 5.86 11.65
N PHE A 184 3.16 4.79 12.36
CA PHE A 184 3.38 4.64 13.79
C PHE A 184 4.87 4.51 14.13
N MET A 185 5.62 3.72 13.37
CA MET A 185 7.07 3.58 13.51
C MET A 185 7.78 4.91 13.31
N ASN A 186 7.41 5.70 12.30
CA ASN A 186 7.94 7.06 12.13
C ASN A 186 7.63 7.95 13.34
N TRP A 187 6.44 7.79 13.95
CA TRP A 187 6.06 8.57 15.13
C TRP A 187 6.83 8.20 16.40
N ARG A 188 7.17 6.91 16.56
CA ARG A 188 7.97 6.41 17.69
C ARG A 188 9.45 6.74 17.54
N LEU A 189 10.02 6.51 16.36
CA LEU A 189 11.44 6.78 16.07
C LEU A 189 11.76 8.27 15.94
N LYS A 190 10.74 9.15 15.89
CA LYS A 190 10.87 10.61 15.68
C LYS A 190 11.77 10.96 14.49
N SER A 191 11.85 10.07 13.50
CA SER A 191 12.64 10.22 12.28
C SER A 191 11.88 9.62 11.11
N VAL A 192 12.03 10.23 9.95
CA VAL A 192 11.49 9.75 8.67
C VAL A 192 12.61 9.36 7.69
N GLU A 193 13.82 9.19 8.20
CA GLU A 193 15.01 8.89 7.38
C GLU A 193 15.01 7.45 6.86
N HIS A 194 14.29 6.56 7.53
CA HIS A 194 14.22 5.14 7.18
C HIS A 194 13.22 4.82 6.05
N MET A 195 12.50 5.82 5.52
CA MET A 195 11.52 5.67 4.45
C MET A 195 12.06 6.03 3.06
N PRO A 196 11.65 5.32 1.99
CA PRO A 196 12.07 5.61 0.63
C PRO A 196 11.34 6.84 0.05
N TRP A 197 11.84 8.05 0.37
CA TRP A 197 11.22 9.31 -0.05
C TRP A 197 11.04 9.45 -1.56
N ARG A 198 11.99 8.96 -2.36
CA ARG A 198 11.87 8.98 -3.83
C ARG A 198 10.64 8.21 -4.30
N VAL A 199 10.41 7.02 -3.74
CA VAL A 199 9.26 6.17 -4.06
C VAL A 199 7.96 6.86 -3.67
N LEU A 200 7.89 7.40 -2.46
CA LEU A 200 6.71 8.11 -1.96
C LEU A 200 6.37 9.32 -2.82
N THR A 201 7.35 10.11 -3.24
CA THR A 201 7.12 11.26 -4.12
C THR A 201 6.59 10.84 -5.49
N TYR A 202 7.18 9.81 -6.12
CA TYR A 202 6.69 9.34 -7.41
C TYR A 202 5.29 8.74 -7.32
N GLN A 203 4.97 8.04 -6.23
CA GLN A 203 3.64 7.52 -5.95
C GLN A 203 2.63 8.66 -5.71
N ALA A 204 3.00 9.69 -4.96
CA ALA A 204 2.14 10.84 -4.71
C ALA A 204 1.84 11.66 -5.97
N ILE A 205 2.81 11.78 -6.89
CA ILE A 205 2.57 12.41 -8.19
C ILE A 205 1.55 11.58 -8.99
N ASN A 206 1.68 10.25 -8.96
CA ASN A 206 0.70 9.36 -9.60
C ASN A 206 -0.70 9.53 -9.01
N THR A 207 -0.84 9.53 -7.68
CA THR A 207 -2.16 9.65 -7.04
C THR A 207 -2.78 11.03 -7.29
N PHE A 208 -1.96 12.09 -7.29
CA PHE A 208 -2.41 13.43 -7.65
C PHE A 208 -2.95 13.51 -9.09
N ILE A 209 -2.27 12.87 -10.05
CA ILE A 209 -2.75 12.80 -11.44
C ILE A 209 -4.08 12.03 -11.51
N ASP A 210 -4.20 10.91 -10.78
CA ASP A 210 -5.43 10.11 -10.68
C ASP A 210 -6.59 10.93 -10.10
N ASP A 211 -6.34 11.75 -9.09
CA ASP A 211 -7.37 12.61 -8.47
C ASP A 211 -7.91 13.65 -9.45
N VAL A 212 -7.01 14.38 -10.12
CA VAL A 212 -7.38 15.34 -11.17
C VAL A 212 -8.17 14.64 -12.28
N PHE A 213 -7.76 13.43 -12.65
CA PHE A 213 -8.45 12.64 -13.67
C PHE A 213 -9.80 12.12 -13.21
N SER A 214 -9.96 11.80 -11.92
CA SER A 214 -11.22 11.32 -11.34
C SER A 214 -12.34 12.36 -11.43
N PHE A 215 -11.99 13.66 -11.43
CA PHE A 215 -12.91 14.78 -11.70
C PHE A 215 -13.27 14.91 -13.18
N CYS A 216 -12.35 14.56 -14.08
CA CYS A 216 -12.54 14.68 -15.53
C CYS A 216 -13.30 13.49 -16.13
N ILE A 217 -13.00 12.28 -15.67
CA ILE A 217 -13.45 11.00 -16.26
C ILE A 217 -13.95 10.07 -15.15
N ARG A 218 -15.05 9.36 -15.45
CA ARG A 218 -15.67 8.42 -14.50
C ARG A 218 -14.77 7.19 -14.29
N MET A 219 -13.96 7.24 -13.24
CA MET A 219 -13.12 6.13 -12.79
C MET A 219 -13.90 5.09 -11.96
N PRO A 220 -13.47 3.81 -11.96
CA PRO A 220 -14.05 2.77 -11.12
C PRO A 220 -13.81 3.06 -9.63
N GLU A 221 -14.85 2.85 -8.81
CA GLU A 221 -14.87 3.23 -7.38
C GLU A 221 -13.75 2.60 -6.56
N ILE A 222 -13.37 1.36 -6.86
CA ILE A 222 -12.30 0.65 -6.13
C ILE A 222 -10.96 1.35 -6.30
N GLN A 223 -10.69 1.90 -7.48
CA GLN A 223 -9.46 2.64 -7.75
C GLN A 223 -9.45 3.95 -6.97
N LYS A 224 -10.59 4.64 -6.89
CA LYS A 224 -10.72 5.89 -6.11
C LYS A 224 -10.35 5.70 -4.64
N TYR A 225 -10.80 4.60 -4.04
CA TYR A 225 -10.44 4.29 -2.66
C TYR A 225 -8.94 4.02 -2.45
N SER A 226 -8.27 3.42 -3.44
CA SER A 226 -6.82 3.20 -3.37
C SER A 226 -6.04 4.51 -3.46
N VAL A 227 -6.43 5.39 -4.39
CA VAL A 227 -5.78 6.69 -4.61
C VAL A 227 -5.95 7.58 -3.38
N PHE A 228 -7.20 7.74 -2.93
CA PHE A 228 -7.53 8.53 -1.73
C PHE A 228 -6.77 8.06 -0.47
N ARG A 229 -6.60 6.75 -0.31
CA ARG A 229 -5.78 6.19 0.77
C ARG A 229 -4.34 6.65 0.67
N ASP A 230 -3.74 6.50 -0.50
CA ASP A 230 -2.32 6.77 -0.72
C ASP A 230 -2.04 8.27 -0.54
N ASP A 231 -2.98 9.16 -0.91
CA ASP A 231 -2.90 10.60 -0.66
C ASP A 231 -2.93 10.96 0.83
N ILE A 232 -3.87 10.39 1.61
CA ILE A 232 -3.92 10.62 3.06
C ILE A 232 -2.60 10.19 3.70
N VAL A 233 -2.10 9.01 3.35
CA VAL A 233 -0.84 8.49 3.90
C VAL A 233 0.32 9.41 3.55
N PHE A 234 0.39 9.88 2.30
CA PHE A 234 1.42 10.82 1.86
C PHE A 234 1.37 12.15 2.62
N LEU A 235 0.17 12.72 2.84
CA LEU A 235 -0.01 13.94 3.62
C LEU A 235 0.45 13.78 5.07
N ILE A 236 0.11 12.64 5.71
CA ILE A 236 0.58 12.33 7.07
C ILE A 236 2.11 12.23 7.09
N CYS A 237 2.72 11.57 6.09
CA CYS A 237 4.18 11.45 5.98
C CYS A 237 4.86 12.81 5.81
N CYS A 238 4.29 13.70 4.99
CA CYS A 238 4.76 15.08 4.84
C CYS A 238 4.67 15.86 6.15
N TYR A 239 3.55 15.74 6.87
CA TYR A 239 3.38 16.35 8.18
C TYR A 239 4.39 15.85 9.21
N GLN A 240 4.61 14.53 9.28
CA GLN A 240 5.63 13.92 10.14
C GLN A 240 7.03 14.44 9.80
N ARG A 241 7.36 14.57 8.51
CA ARG A 241 8.65 15.12 8.07
C ARG A 241 8.81 16.57 8.53
N TRP A 242 7.78 17.40 8.40
CA TRP A 242 7.84 18.78 8.86
C TRP A 242 8.06 18.86 10.39
N LEU A 243 7.32 18.05 11.16
CA LEU A 243 7.41 18.03 12.62
C LEU A 243 8.77 17.54 13.13
N TYR A 244 9.35 16.51 12.48
CA TYR A 244 10.64 15.92 12.88
C TYR A 244 11.86 16.62 12.26
N ARG A 245 11.66 17.58 11.36
CA ARG A 245 12.71 18.43 10.80
C ARG A 245 13.02 19.64 11.70
N ARG A 246 12.97 19.49 13.03
CA ARG A 246 13.35 20.61 13.92
C ARG A 246 14.85 20.90 13.84
N PRO A 247 15.25 22.18 13.99
CA PRO A 247 16.57 22.67 13.62
C PRO A 247 17.63 22.17 14.60
N THR A 248 18.80 21.79 14.07
CA THR A 248 20.07 21.77 14.80
C THR A 248 20.24 23.11 15.53
N SER A 249 19.87 23.15 16.80
CA SER A 249 20.07 24.33 17.66
C SER A 249 20.22 23.90 19.12
N VAL A 250 21.11 22.94 19.36
CA VAL A 250 21.91 22.91 20.59
C VAL A 250 23.31 22.44 20.19
N ALA A 251 24.15 23.38 19.76
CA ALA A 251 25.59 23.17 19.83
C ALA A 251 25.94 23.16 21.34
N PRO A 252 26.63 22.13 21.86
CA PRO A 252 27.14 22.21 23.22
C PRO A 252 28.27 23.25 23.25
N ALA A 253 28.08 24.28 24.07
CA ALA A 253 29.15 25.16 24.53
C ALA A 253 29.83 24.51 25.74
#